data_AF-A0A2H6JXF9-F1
#
_entry.id   AF-A0A2H6JXF9-F1
#
_cell.length_a   1.000
_cell.length_b   1.000
_cell.length_c   1.000
_cell.angle_alpha   90.00
_cell.angle_beta   90.00
_cell.angle_gamma   90.00
#
_symmetry.space_group_name_H-M   'P 1'
#
loop_
_entity.id
_entity.type
_entity.pdbx_description
1 polymer ?
#
loop_
_entity_poly.entity_id
_entity_poly.type
_entity_poly.pdbx_seq_one_letter_code
_entity_poly.pdbx_strand_id
1 'polypeptide(L)'
;MQRALDILKRDANGFLELPRVQLESKLTFSKNLFIPVTNACRNSCSYCSFRLGKTYLLSRSRVTKMLENGKKYGCKEALFTLGERPENNKDVGKKLKKWGYSNITEYLYELCEIALSMKLLPHTNPGSADYEGLKMLREVNASMGTMLENASPRLSEEGMPHENSPGKHPKERIKVLESAGKLKIPFTTGILVGIGETSEEIALSLEVIEELNRKYKHIQEVIVQNFKPKKGTPMENYKEPDIFKMIKVVRAAREVLTSPVQVPPNLNTHTYPIFVLYGASDFGGVSPVTKDYINPEAAWPELEELFKASERLGLELRERLPVYPKYIKERWYSDRVGEVINLYADDEGMVTYE
;
A
#
# COMPACT_ATOMS: atom_id res chain seq x y z
N MET A 1 2.67 -22.23 2.72
CA MET A 1 1.98 -22.13 4.02
C MET A 1 2.85 -22.68 5.16
N GLN A 2 3.25 -23.96 5.13
CA GLN A 2 4.01 -24.58 6.23
C GLN A 2 5.30 -23.82 6.60
N ARG A 3 6.09 -23.40 5.60
CA ARG A 3 7.33 -22.63 5.82
C ARG A 3 7.14 -21.35 6.64
N ALA A 4 6.12 -20.55 6.31
CA ALA A 4 5.79 -19.37 7.10
C ALA A 4 5.34 -19.74 8.51
N LEU A 5 4.49 -20.77 8.64
CA LEU A 5 3.98 -21.19 9.94
C LEU A 5 5.10 -21.68 10.87
N ASP A 6 6.08 -22.42 10.33
CA ASP A 6 7.25 -22.89 11.06
C ASP A 6 8.07 -21.73 11.61
N ILE A 7 8.18 -20.62 10.87
CA ILE A 7 8.86 -19.40 11.34
C ILE A 7 8.03 -18.70 12.42
N LEU A 8 6.72 -18.55 12.20
CA LEU A 8 5.83 -17.79 13.08
C LEU A 8 5.65 -18.46 14.46
N LYS A 9 5.65 -19.80 14.50
CA LYS A 9 5.47 -20.60 15.73
C LYS A 9 6.75 -20.84 16.51
N ARG A 10 7.92 -20.49 15.99
CA ARG A 10 9.19 -20.58 16.73
C ARG A 10 9.17 -19.67 17.96
N ASP A 11 9.75 -20.19 19.03
CA ASP A 11 10.15 -19.41 20.19
C ASP A 11 11.38 -18.55 19.85
N ALA A 12 11.85 -17.76 20.81
CA ALA A 12 12.98 -16.86 20.59
C ALA A 12 14.27 -17.60 20.20
N ASN A 13 14.58 -18.70 20.88
CA ASN A 13 15.80 -19.47 20.65
C ASN A 13 15.78 -20.12 19.26
N GLY A 14 14.71 -20.85 18.94
CA GLY A 14 14.56 -21.50 17.65
C GLY A 14 14.44 -20.52 16.48
N PHE A 15 13.99 -19.28 16.72
CA PHE A 15 13.99 -18.24 15.70
C PHE A 15 15.40 -17.69 15.42
N LEU A 16 16.23 -17.49 16.44
CA LEU A 16 17.60 -17.00 16.28
C LEU A 16 18.53 -18.01 15.59
N GLU A 17 18.17 -19.29 15.60
CA GLU A 17 18.86 -20.35 14.86
C GLU A 17 18.59 -20.34 13.34
N LEU A 18 17.61 -19.55 12.87
CA LEU A 18 17.32 -19.46 11.44
C LEU A 18 18.51 -18.86 10.68
N PRO A 19 18.78 -19.35 9.45
CA PRO A 19 19.83 -18.78 8.63
C PRO A 19 19.53 -17.30 8.35
N ARG A 20 20.60 -16.49 8.35
CA ARG A 20 20.53 -15.07 8.00
C ARG A 20 19.93 -14.91 6.62
N VAL A 21 19.10 -13.88 6.46
CA VAL A 21 18.57 -13.50 5.15
C VAL A 21 19.69 -12.91 4.32
N GLN A 22 19.78 -13.32 3.05
CA GLN A 22 20.61 -12.63 2.08
C GLN A 22 19.93 -11.29 1.75
N LEU A 23 20.59 -10.19 2.12
CA LEU A 23 20.08 -8.86 1.84
C LEU A 23 20.25 -8.54 0.35
N GLU A 24 19.27 -7.83 -0.20
CA GLU A 24 19.39 -7.22 -1.52
C GLU A 24 20.43 -6.09 -1.45
N SER A 25 21.18 -5.85 -2.53
CA SER A 25 22.21 -4.81 -2.56
C SER A 25 21.61 -3.39 -2.55
N LYS A 26 20.32 -3.27 -2.89
CA LYS A 26 19.58 -2.02 -2.99
C LYS A 26 18.35 -2.10 -2.08
N LEU A 27 18.10 -1.03 -1.33
CA LEU A 27 16.80 -0.74 -0.72
C LEU A 27 16.10 0.31 -1.58
N THR A 28 14.78 0.21 -1.68
CA THR A 28 14.00 1.14 -2.49
C THR A 28 12.94 1.89 -1.69
N PHE A 29 12.59 3.08 -2.18
CA PHE A 29 11.46 3.88 -1.71
C PHE A 29 10.89 4.67 -2.89
N SER A 30 9.63 5.11 -2.79
CA SER A 30 9.02 6.02 -3.77
C SER A 30 8.71 7.36 -3.12
N LYS A 31 9.10 8.46 -3.76
CA LYS A 31 8.81 9.81 -3.24
C LYS A 31 7.43 10.26 -3.68
N ASN A 32 6.48 10.25 -2.76
CA ASN A 32 5.06 10.43 -3.06
C ASN A 32 4.40 11.66 -2.43
N LEU A 33 3.24 11.99 -2.98
CA LEU A 33 2.27 12.90 -2.42
C LEU A 33 1.02 12.11 -2.07
N PHE A 34 0.64 12.09 -0.79
CA PHE A 34 -0.53 11.39 -0.30
C PHE A 34 -1.79 12.26 -0.45
N ILE A 35 -2.75 11.82 -1.27
CA ILE A 35 -3.98 12.53 -1.58
C ILE A 35 -5.19 11.70 -1.11
N PRO A 36 -5.77 12.01 0.06
CA PRO A 36 -6.96 11.34 0.53
C PRO A 36 -8.19 11.94 -0.14
N VAL A 37 -8.60 11.41 -1.29
CA VAL A 37 -9.69 11.96 -2.12
C VAL A 37 -10.99 12.09 -1.31
N THR A 38 -11.27 11.12 -0.45
CA THR A 38 -12.43 11.12 0.44
C THR A 38 -12.22 10.14 1.60
N ASN A 39 -12.71 10.48 2.79
CA ASN A 39 -12.84 9.54 3.90
C ASN A 39 -14.19 8.81 3.92
N ALA A 40 -15.12 9.11 3.01
CA ALA A 40 -16.39 8.39 2.93
C ALA A 40 -16.12 6.93 2.57
N CYS A 41 -16.69 6.00 3.33
CA CYS A 41 -16.46 4.58 3.14
C CYS A 41 -17.72 3.81 3.50
N ARG A 42 -18.06 2.79 2.71
CA ARG A 42 -19.13 1.84 3.09
C ARG A 42 -18.71 0.90 4.22
N ASN A 43 -17.42 0.75 4.45
CA ASN A 43 -16.85 -0.09 5.51
C ASN A 43 -16.64 0.73 6.79
N SER A 44 -16.75 0.06 7.93
CA SER A 44 -16.53 0.65 9.27
C SER A 44 -15.49 -0.14 10.07
N CYS A 45 -14.30 -0.36 9.51
CA CYS A 45 -13.25 -1.14 10.17
C CYS A 45 -12.93 -0.58 11.56
N SER A 46 -12.80 -1.44 12.56
CA SER A 46 -12.66 -1.04 13.96
C SER A 46 -11.35 -0.30 14.27
N TYR A 47 -10.36 -0.36 13.36
CA TYR A 47 -9.06 0.30 13.47
C TYR A 47 -8.90 1.53 12.55
N CYS A 48 -9.80 1.80 11.61
CA CYS A 48 -9.52 2.74 10.52
C CYS A 48 -9.88 4.19 10.88
N SER A 49 -9.00 5.14 10.58
CA SER A 49 -9.21 6.58 10.82
C SER A 49 -10.28 7.20 9.92
N PHE A 50 -10.60 6.60 8.76
CA PHE A 50 -11.60 7.16 7.84
C PHE A 50 -13.02 7.16 8.39
N ARG A 51 -13.31 6.34 9.42
CA ARG A 51 -14.58 6.40 10.16
C ARG A 51 -14.70 7.64 11.05
N LEU A 52 -13.60 8.36 11.26
CA LEU A 52 -13.52 9.51 12.16
C LEU A 52 -13.74 10.82 11.39
N GLY A 53 -14.17 11.84 12.15
CA GLY A 53 -14.30 13.20 11.65
C GLY A 53 -15.46 13.39 10.67
N LYS A 54 -15.51 14.58 10.08
CA LYS A 54 -16.56 14.94 9.11
C LYS A 54 -16.26 14.32 7.75
N THR A 55 -17.27 13.70 7.13
CA THR A 55 -17.18 13.19 5.77
C THR A 55 -16.84 14.31 4.77
N TYR A 56 -15.93 14.04 3.86
CA TYR A 56 -15.55 14.99 2.80
C TYR A 56 -15.28 14.30 1.46
N LEU A 57 -15.32 15.07 0.39
CA LEU A 57 -14.83 14.73 -0.94
C LEU A 57 -14.03 15.94 -1.45
N LEU A 58 -12.74 15.76 -1.71
CA LEU A 58 -11.87 16.81 -2.23
C LEU A 58 -12.37 17.30 -3.59
N SER A 59 -12.24 18.59 -3.86
CA SER A 59 -12.52 19.18 -5.17
C SER A 59 -11.30 19.08 -6.08
N ARG A 60 -11.54 19.14 -7.40
CA ARG A 60 -10.49 19.22 -8.42
C ARG A 60 -9.45 20.29 -8.09
N SER A 61 -9.91 21.50 -7.80
CA SER A 61 -9.05 22.62 -7.41
C SER A 61 -8.18 22.36 -6.17
N ARG A 62 -8.69 21.60 -5.20
CA ARG A 62 -7.92 21.25 -3.99
C ARG A 62 -6.88 20.18 -4.31
N VAL A 63 -7.24 19.17 -5.10
CA VAL A 63 -6.32 18.14 -5.58
C VAL A 63 -5.21 18.75 -6.43
N THR A 64 -5.53 19.62 -7.39
CA THR A 64 -4.54 20.34 -8.22
C THR A 64 -3.54 21.10 -7.35
N LYS A 65 -3.99 21.86 -6.34
CA LYS A 65 -3.08 22.55 -5.41
C LYS A 65 -2.18 21.60 -4.63
N MET A 66 -2.69 20.42 -4.25
CA MET A 66 -1.86 19.40 -3.61
C MET A 66 -0.79 18.87 -4.58
N LEU A 67 -1.18 18.55 -5.82
CA LEU A 67 -0.27 18.09 -6.88
C LEU A 67 0.82 19.13 -7.19
N GLU A 68 0.46 20.41 -7.28
CA GLU A 68 1.41 21.52 -7.47
C GLU A 68 2.42 21.57 -6.33
N ASN A 69 1.95 21.37 -5.09
CA ASN A 69 2.82 21.34 -3.93
C ASN A 69 3.75 20.12 -3.94
N GLY A 70 3.23 18.91 -4.21
CA GLY A 70 4.06 17.70 -4.30
C GLY A 70 5.16 17.82 -5.37
N LYS A 71 4.84 18.40 -6.52
CA LYS A 71 5.81 18.66 -7.58
C LYS A 71 6.95 19.59 -7.13
N LYS A 72 6.65 20.65 -6.36
CA LYS A 72 7.67 21.56 -5.81
C LYS A 72 8.68 20.87 -4.91
N TYR A 73 8.28 19.77 -4.24
CA TYR A 73 9.16 18.97 -3.40
C TYR A 73 9.75 17.76 -4.12
N GLY A 74 9.59 17.67 -5.45
CA GLY A 74 10.17 16.62 -6.28
C GLY A 74 9.54 15.25 -6.11
N CYS A 75 8.27 15.17 -5.67
CA CYS A 75 7.50 13.93 -5.74
C CYS A 75 7.29 13.51 -7.20
N LYS A 76 7.30 12.21 -7.48
CA LYS A 76 6.93 11.65 -8.80
C LYS A 76 5.66 10.82 -8.72
N GLU A 77 5.28 10.36 -7.54
CA GLU A 77 4.05 9.61 -7.30
C GLU A 77 2.94 10.50 -6.73
N ALA A 78 1.75 10.42 -7.33
CA ALA A 78 0.51 10.90 -6.76
C ALA A 78 -0.28 9.70 -6.18
N LEU A 79 -0.19 9.50 -4.87
CA LEU A 79 -0.86 8.42 -4.15
C LEU A 79 -2.29 8.83 -3.81
N PHE A 80 -3.24 8.40 -4.64
CA PHE A 80 -4.65 8.65 -4.40
C PHE A 80 -5.26 7.55 -3.53
N THR A 81 -5.78 7.93 -2.37
CA THR A 81 -6.47 7.02 -1.46
C THR A 81 -7.89 7.49 -1.18
N LEU A 82 -8.78 6.54 -0.93
CA LEU A 82 -10.19 6.79 -0.73
C LEU A 82 -10.81 5.67 0.09
N GLY A 83 -11.89 5.98 0.81
CA GLY A 83 -12.77 4.95 1.31
C GLY A 83 -13.47 4.20 0.17
N GLU A 84 -14.05 3.06 0.49
CA GLU A 84 -14.62 2.15 -0.50
C GLU A 84 -16.08 2.49 -0.81
N ARG A 85 -16.44 2.51 -2.11
CA ARG A 85 -17.78 2.90 -2.60
C ARG A 85 -18.32 4.16 -1.89
N PRO A 86 -17.56 5.26 -1.85
CA PRO A 86 -17.90 6.47 -1.12
C PRO A 86 -19.20 7.11 -1.61
N GLU A 87 -19.62 6.85 -2.85
CA GLU A 87 -20.90 7.25 -3.43
C GLU A 87 -22.13 6.71 -2.66
N ASN A 88 -21.97 5.66 -1.85
CA ASN A 88 -23.03 5.16 -0.97
C ASN A 88 -23.36 6.14 0.16
N ASN A 89 -22.43 7.04 0.50
CA ASN A 89 -22.75 8.16 1.38
C ASN A 89 -23.59 9.18 0.60
N LYS A 90 -24.78 9.51 1.11
CA LYS A 90 -25.77 10.38 0.42
C LYS A 90 -25.19 11.72 -0.03
N ASP A 91 -24.35 12.36 0.78
CA ASP A 91 -23.80 13.68 0.46
C ASP A 91 -22.71 13.59 -0.61
N VAL A 92 -21.85 12.57 -0.50
CA VAL A 92 -20.81 12.30 -1.51
C VAL A 92 -21.44 11.91 -2.85
N GLY A 93 -22.42 10.99 -2.85
CA GLY A 93 -23.14 10.59 -4.06
C GLY A 93 -23.85 11.75 -4.75
N LYS A 94 -24.53 12.63 -3.99
CA LYS A 94 -25.14 13.86 -4.55
C LYS A 94 -24.09 14.79 -5.15
N LYS A 95 -22.95 14.95 -4.49
CA LYS A 95 -21.87 15.83 -4.92
C LYS A 95 -21.20 15.31 -6.21
N LEU A 96 -20.94 14.01 -6.31
CA LEU A 96 -20.45 13.37 -7.53
C LEU A 96 -21.40 13.59 -8.71
N LYS A 97 -22.71 13.33 -8.51
CA LYS A 97 -23.73 13.57 -9.55
C LYS A 97 -23.78 15.03 -9.98
N LYS A 98 -23.71 15.98 -9.03
CA LYS A 98 -23.65 17.42 -9.34
C LYS A 98 -22.41 17.79 -10.17
N TRP A 99 -21.31 17.06 -9.99
CA TRP A 99 -20.08 17.22 -10.77
C TRP A 99 -20.09 16.44 -12.10
N GLY A 100 -21.15 15.68 -12.40
CA GLY A 100 -21.28 14.92 -13.64
C GLY A 100 -20.78 13.48 -13.56
N TYR A 101 -20.48 12.96 -12.36
CA TYR A 101 -19.95 11.60 -12.17
C TYR A 101 -21.00 10.67 -11.59
N SER A 102 -21.09 9.46 -12.14
CA SER A 102 -22.00 8.41 -11.67
C SER A 102 -21.44 7.69 -10.43
N ASN A 103 -20.11 7.59 -10.34
CA ASN A 103 -19.41 6.90 -9.27
C ASN A 103 -18.04 7.54 -9.00
N ILE A 104 -17.35 7.10 -7.94
CA ILE A 104 -16.05 7.65 -7.59
C ILE A 104 -14.95 7.30 -8.60
N THR A 105 -15.05 6.16 -9.28
CA THR A 105 -14.02 5.68 -10.21
C THR A 105 -13.87 6.63 -11.39
N GLU A 106 -14.98 7.14 -11.94
CA GLU A 106 -14.97 8.16 -13.00
C GLU A 106 -14.31 9.46 -12.53
N TYR A 107 -14.63 9.91 -11.31
CA TYR A 107 -14.01 11.10 -10.75
C TYR A 107 -12.51 10.89 -10.48
N LEU A 108 -12.14 9.71 -9.98
CA LEU A 108 -10.75 9.34 -9.73
C LEU A 108 -9.94 9.28 -11.03
N TYR A 109 -10.54 8.82 -12.13
CA TYR A 109 -9.93 8.85 -13.45
C TYR A 109 -9.55 10.27 -13.87
N GLU A 110 -10.47 11.25 -13.76
CA GLU A 110 -10.17 12.66 -14.04
C GLU A 110 -9.02 13.18 -13.17
N LEU A 111 -9.00 12.86 -11.87
CA LEU A 111 -7.91 13.27 -10.98
C LEU A 111 -6.56 12.67 -11.39
N CYS A 112 -6.53 11.43 -11.86
CA CYS A 112 -5.34 10.78 -12.39
C CYS A 112 -4.87 11.45 -13.69
N GLU A 113 -5.80 11.85 -14.58
CA GLU A 113 -5.45 12.61 -15.78
C GLU A 113 -4.82 13.97 -15.46
N ILE A 114 -5.35 14.67 -14.46
CA ILE A 114 -4.76 15.92 -13.97
C ILE A 114 -3.33 15.66 -13.47
N ALA A 115 -3.11 14.63 -12.66
CA ALA A 115 -1.78 14.27 -12.18
C ALA A 115 -0.79 13.96 -13.33
N LEU A 116 -1.20 13.15 -14.31
CA LEU A 116 -0.38 12.86 -15.50
C LEU A 116 -0.05 14.12 -16.30
N SER A 117 -1.01 15.04 -16.46
CA SER A 117 -0.79 16.32 -17.14
C SER A 117 0.29 17.17 -16.46
N MET A 118 0.43 17.00 -15.14
CA MET A 118 1.44 17.66 -14.32
C MET A 118 2.77 16.90 -14.23
N LYS A 119 2.88 15.77 -14.94
CA LYS A 119 4.01 14.82 -14.92
C LYS A 119 4.18 14.13 -13.55
N LEU A 120 3.09 13.83 -12.87
CA LEU A 120 3.07 12.96 -11.69
C LEU A 120 2.40 11.64 -12.07
N LEU A 121 2.98 10.52 -11.65
CA LEU A 121 2.48 9.16 -11.89
C LEU A 121 1.41 8.80 -10.86
N PRO A 122 0.16 8.53 -11.27
CA PRO A 122 -0.87 8.10 -10.35
C PRO A 122 -0.61 6.68 -9.84
N HIS A 123 -0.71 6.52 -8.51
CA HIS A 123 -0.95 5.25 -7.85
C HIS A 123 -2.27 5.36 -7.09
N THR A 124 -3.25 4.52 -7.44
CA THR A 124 -4.57 4.57 -6.79
C THR A 124 -4.81 3.37 -5.89
N ASN A 125 -5.41 3.63 -4.73
CA ASN A 125 -5.92 2.61 -3.82
C ASN A 125 -7.47 2.58 -3.85
N PRO A 126 -8.11 2.01 -4.90
CA PRO A 126 -9.54 2.17 -5.13
C PRO A 126 -10.43 1.22 -4.30
N GLY A 127 -9.87 0.54 -3.30
CA GLY A 127 -10.60 -0.44 -2.49
C GLY A 127 -11.12 -1.60 -3.33
N SER A 128 -12.40 -1.91 -3.23
CA SER A 128 -13.06 -3.00 -3.96
C SER A 128 -13.68 -2.54 -5.28
N ALA A 129 -12.85 -1.91 -6.12
CA ALA A 129 -13.18 -1.62 -7.52
C ALA A 129 -13.49 -2.92 -8.27
N ASP A 130 -14.49 -2.88 -9.13
CA ASP A 130 -14.81 -3.99 -10.03
C ASP A 130 -13.85 -4.02 -11.24
N TYR A 131 -13.98 -5.07 -12.05
CA TYR A 131 -13.10 -5.30 -13.20
C TYR A 131 -13.10 -4.14 -14.19
N GLU A 132 -14.27 -3.58 -14.53
CA GLU A 132 -14.36 -2.45 -15.46
C GLU A 132 -13.78 -1.17 -14.85
N GLY A 133 -13.98 -0.94 -13.55
CA GLY A 133 -13.34 0.17 -12.85
C GLY A 133 -11.82 0.07 -12.85
N LEU A 134 -11.27 -1.12 -12.57
CA LEU A 134 -9.82 -1.36 -12.65
C LEU A 134 -9.29 -1.19 -14.08
N LYS A 135 -10.01 -1.71 -15.08
CA LYS A 135 -9.65 -1.57 -16.50
C LYS A 135 -9.61 -0.11 -16.92
N MET A 136 -10.58 0.69 -16.49
CA MET A 136 -10.61 2.13 -16.77
C MET A 136 -9.43 2.84 -16.09
N LEU A 137 -9.18 2.59 -14.80
CA LEU A 137 -8.10 3.25 -14.06
C LEU A 137 -6.70 2.85 -14.55
N ARG A 138 -6.54 1.63 -15.08
CA ARG A 138 -5.29 1.15 -15.68
C ARG A 138 -4.77 2.09 -16.77
N GLU A 139 -5.65 2.73 -17.53
CA GLU A 139 -5.26 3.63 -18.61
C GLU A 139 -4.57 4.92 -18.14
N VAL A 140 -4.68 5.23 -16.85
CA VAL A 140 -4.15 6.47 -16.24
C VAL A 140 -3.32 6.24 -14.97
N ASN A 141 -3.05 4.98 -14.59
CA ASN A 141 -2.27 4.64 -13.40
C ASN A 141 -0.97 3.91 -13.76
N ALA A 142 0.11 4.26 -13.07
CA ALA A 142 1.37 3.52 -13.11
C ALA A 142 1.26 2.19 -12.36
N SER A 143 0.56 2.20 -11.25
CA SER A 143 0.25 1.03 -10.44
C SER A 143 -1.00 1.29 -9.61
N MET A 144 -1.57 0.24 -9.03
CA MET A 144 -2.72 0.36 -8.13
C MET A 144 -2.52 -0.51 -6.90
N GLY A 145 -3.31 -0.31 -5.86
CA GLY A 145 -3.15 -1.07 -4.63
C GLY A 145 -4.44 -1.35 -3.90
N THR A 146 -4.45 -2.47 -3.17
CA THR A 146 -5.46 -2.81 -2.18
C THR A 146 -4.88 -3.85 -1.22
N MET A 147 -4.85 -3.51 0.07
CA MET A 147 -4.47 -4.45 1.12
C MET A 147 -5.45 -5.62 1.17
N LEU A 148 -4.92 -6.85 1.18
CA LEU A 148 -5.69 -8.04 1.52
C LEU A 148 -6.06 -8.01 3.00
N GLU A 149 -5.19 -7.45 3.84
CA GLU A 149 -5.26 -7.39 5.31
C GLU A 149 -5.14 -8.77 5.96
N ASN A 150 -6.03 -9.69 5.58
CA ASN A 150 -6.07 -11.07 6.02
C ASN A 150 -6.88 -11.94 5.03
N ALA A 151 -6.52 -13.22 4.87
CA ALA A 151 -7.23 -14.17 4.02
C ALA A 151 -8.32 -14.98 4.76
N SER A 152 -8.39 -14.89 6.07
CA SER A 152 -9.38 -15.58 6.92
C SER A 152 -10.70 -14.80 7.01
N PRO A 153 -11.86 -15.44 6.83
CA PRO A 153 -13.15 -14.78 7.01
C PRO A 153 -13.44 -14.46 8.48
N ARG A 154 -12.71 -15.06 9.43
CA ARG A 154 -12.93 -14.89 10.88
C ARG A 154 -12.89 -13.44 11.33
N LEU A 155 -12.06 -12.60 10.69
CA LEU A 155 -11.99 -11.17 11.05
C LEU A 155 -13.27 -10.39 10.71
N SER A 156 -14.19 -10.97 9.94
CA SER A 156 -15.53 -10.43 9.63
C SER A 156 -16.64 -10.97 10.55
N GLU A 157 -16.32 -11.84 11.51
CA GLU A 157 -17.28 -12.34 12.50
C GLU A 157 -17.67 -11.26 13.53
N GLU A 158 -18.65 -11.55 14.37
CA GLU A 158 -19.10 -10.67 15.44
C GLU A 158 -17.96 -10.30 16.41
N GLY A 159 -17.83 -9.02 16.73
CA GLY A 159 -16.80 -8.46 17.61
C GLY A 159 -15.43 -8.30 16.94
N MET A 160 -15.25 -8.75 15.70
CA MET A 160 -13.97 -8.72 14.99
C MET A 160 -13.78 -7.43 14.19
N PRO A 161 -12.53 -7.05 13.83
CA PRO A 161 -12.24 -5.73 13.27
C PRO A 161 -12.93 -5.39 11.94
N HIS A 162 -13.42 -6.40 11.20
CA HIS A 162 -14.09 -6.24 9.92
C HIS A 162 -15.59 -6.60 9.94
N GLU A 163 -16.20 -6.84 11.11
CA GLU A 163 -17.63 -7.17 11.26
C GLU A 163 -18.53 -6.27 10.39
N ASN A 164 -18.32 -4.96 10.48
CA ASN A 164 -19.11 -3.94 9.76
C ASN A 164 -18.40 -3.44 8.50
N SER A 165 -17.62 -4.31 7.84
CA SER A 165 -16.77 -3.97 6.69
C SER A 165 -16.88 -5.01 5.58
N PRO A 166 -18.02 -5.08 4.86
CA PRO A 166 -18.26 -6.12 3.85
C PRO A 166 -17.19 -6.16 2.75
N GLY A 167 -16.59 -5.01 2.41
CA GLY A 167 -15.50 -4.91 1.45
C GLY A 167 -14.16 -5.47 1.92
N LYS A 168 -14.01 -5.76 3.21
CA LYS A 168 -12.81 -6.37 3.79
C LYS A 168 -12.90 -7.89 3.85
N HIS A 169 -14.06 -8.48 3.53
CA HIS A 169 -14.18 -9.93 3.43
C HIS A 169 -13.15 -10.47 2.42
N PRO A 170 -12.35 -11.51 2.75
CA PRO A 170 -11.24 -11.98 1.91
C PRO A 170 -11.63 -12.29 0.47
N LYS A 171 -12.82 -12.88 0.27
CA LYS A 171 -13.35 -13.18 -1.07
C LYS A 171 -13.42 -11.95 -1.98
N GLU A 172 -13.84 -10.80 -1.45
CA GLU A 172 -13.92 -9.56 -2.22
C GLU A 172 -12.53 -9.01 -2.54
N ARG A 173 -11.60 -9.04 -1.57
CA ARG A 173 -10.21 -8.60 -1.78
C ARG A 173 -9.47 -9.47 -2.78
N ILE A 174 -9.58 -10.79 -2.66
CA ILE A 174 -8.97 -11.75 -3.58
C ILE A 174 -9.51 -11.54 -5.00
N LYS A 175 -10.82 -11.31 -5.16
CA LYS A 175 -11.42 -11.01 -6.48
C LYS A 175 -10.84 -9.76 -7.14
N VAL A 176 -10.54 -8.72 -6.37
CA VAL A 176 -9.88 -7.49 -6.86
C VAL A 176 -8.46 -7.82 -7.34
N LEU A 177 -7.68 -8.55 -6.53
CA LEU A 177 -6.32 -8.98 -6.89
C LEU A 177 -6.32 -9.85 -8.16
N GLU A 178 -7.25 -10.81 -8.28
CA GLU A 178 -7.39 -11.61 -9.49
C GLU A 178 -7.73 -10.77 -10.72
N SER A 179 -8.61 -9.77 -10.56
CA SER A 179 -8.99 -8.86 -11.64
C SER A 179 -7.82 -8.00 -12.09
N ALA A 180 -7.05 -7.47 -11.14
CA ALA A 180 -5.82 -6.73 -11.43
C ALA A 180 -4.78 -7.59 -12.17
N GLY A 181 -4.62 -8.85 -11.74
CA GLY A 181 -3.76 -9.82 -12.41
C GLY A 181 -4.18 -10.11 -13.85
N LYS A 182 -5.47 -10.33 -14.12
CA LYS A 182 -6.01 -10.55 -15.47
C LYS A 182 -5.79 -9.35 -16.40
N LEU A 183 -5.80 -8.14 -15.83
CA LEU A 183 -5.60 -6.87 -16.54
C LEU A 183 -4.13 -6.46 -16.67
N LYS A 184 -3.18 -7.26 -16.14
CA LYS A 184 -1.75 -6.93 -16.11
C LYS A 184 -1.48 -5.56 -15.50
N ILE A 185 -2.08 -5.30 -14.33
CA ILE A 185 -1.84 -4.09 -13.55
C ILE A 185 -0.75 -4.38 -12.52
N PRO A 186 0.36 -3.62 -12.47
CA PRO A 186 1.31 -3.68 -11.36
C PRO A 186 0.61 -3.30 -10.06
N PHE A 187 0.59 -4.21 -9.09
CA PHE A 187 -0.31 -4.11 -7.95
C PHE A 187 0.39 -4.24 -6.61
N THR A 188 0.06 -3.35 -5.68
CA THR A 188 0.51 -3.42 -4.28
C THR A 188 -0.60 -4.03 -3.41
N THR A 189 -0.24 -5.03 -2.61
CA THR A 189 -1.13 -5.62 -1.61
C THR A 189 -0.38 -5.85 -0.31
N GLY A 190 -0.98 -6.53 0.66
CA GLY A 190 -0.33 -6.71 1.96
C GLY A 190 -1.24 -7.23 3.04
N ILE A 191 -0.65 -7.41 4.21
CA ILE A 191 -1.31 -7.86 5.44
C ILE A 191 -1.17 -6.80 6.53
N LEU A 192 -2.14 -6.78 7.44
CA LEU A 192 -2.10 -5.94 8.64
C LEU A 192 -1.94 -6.84 9.87
N VAL A 193 -0.88 -6.57 10.64
CA VAL A 193 -0.45 -7.37 11.77
C VAL A 193 -0.85 -6.68 13.07
N GLY A 194 -1.48 -7.42 13.98
CA GLY A 194 -1.91 -6.93 15.29
C GLY A 194 -3.37 -6.49 15.35
N ILE A 195 -4.23 -6.96 14.45
CA ILE A 195 -5.68 -6.69 14.48
C ILE A 195 -6.51 -7.85 15.05
N GLY A 196 -5.86 -8.93 15.48
CA GLY A 196 -6.49 -10.11 16.08
C GLY A 196 -6.26 -11.40 15.30
N GLU A 197 -5.44 -11.36 14.25
CA GLU A 197 -5.07 -12.50 13.43
C GLU A 197 -4.17 -13.51 14.15
N THR A 198 -4.30 -14.80 13.82
CA THR A 198 -3.42 -15.87 14.31
C THR A 198 -2.21 -16.09 13.39
N SER A 199 -1.23 -16.88 13.83
CA SER A 199 -0.07 -17.23 13.01
C SER A 199 -0.46 -18.03 11.76
N GLU A 200 -1.46 -18.91 11.88
CA GLU A 200 -2.04 -19.67 10.76
C GLU A 200 -2.66 -18.73 9.73
N GLU A 201 -3.39 -17.71 10.17
CA GLU A 201 -4.05 -16.76 9.28
C GLU A 201 -3.06 -15.83 8.58
N ILE A 202 -1.97 -15.45 9.25
CA ILE A 202 -0.85 -14.74 8.62
C ILE A 202 -0.21 -15.62 7.55
N ALA A 203 0.12 -16.88 7.88
CA ALA A 203 0.74 -17.81 6.93
C ALA A 203 -0.17 -18.11 5.73
N LEU A 204 -1.48 -18.24 5.97
CA LEU A 204 -2.49 -18.39 4.91
C LEU A 204 -2.52 -17.17 4.00
N SER A 205 -2.52 -15.96 4.58
CA SER A 205 -2.57 -14.71 3.83
C SER A 205 -1.35 -14.53 2.93
N LEU A 206 -0.15 -14.83 3.43
CA LEU A 206 1.08 -14.80 2.65
C LEU A 206 1.07 -15.82 1.51
N GLU A 207 0.57 -17.03 1.76
CA GLU A 207 0.43 -18.05 0.71
C GLU A 207 -0.55 -17.60 -0.38
N VAL A 208 -1.74 -17.11 -0.01
CA VAL A 208 -2.74 -16.63 -0.98
C VAL A 208 -2.17 -15.52 -1.87
N ILE A 209 -1.40 -14.60 -1.30
CA ILE A 209 -0.71 -13.54 -2.05
C ILE A 209 0.30 -14.14 -3.03
N GLU A 210 1.16 -15.06 -2.58
CA GLU A 210 2.14 -15.70 -3.46
C GLU A 210 1.48 -16.58 -4.54
N GLU A 211 0.38 -17.27 -4.27
CA GLU A 211 -0.36 -18.04 -5.26
C GLU A 211 -0.92 -17.15 -6.39
N LEU A 212 -1.51 -16.01 -6.00
CA LEU A 212 -1.98 -15.00 -6.95
C LEU A 212 -0.81 -14.41 -7.75
N ASN A 213 0.32 -14.13 -7.10
CA ASN A 213 1.49 -13.62 -7.80
C ASN A 213 2.10 -14.66 -8.73
N ARG A 214 2.17 -15.93 -8.32
CA ARG A 214 2.66 -17.03 -9.17
C ARG A 214 1.80 -17.20 -10.40
N LYS A 215 0.48 -17.04 -10.27
CA LYS A 215 -0.49 -17.17 -11.38
C LYS A 215 -0.47 -15.97 -12.33
N TYR A 216 -0.45 -14.75 -11.82
CA TYR A 216 -0.66 -13.55 -12.63
C TYR A 216 0.58 -12.63 -12.73
N LYS A 217 1.61 -12.86 -11.92
CA LYS A 217 2.91 -12.15 -11.92
C LYS A 217 2.84 -10.64 -11.74
N HIS A 218 1.76 -10.16 -11.13
CA HIS A 218 1.34 -8.76 -11.08
C HIS A 218 1.60 -8.06 -9.75
N ILE A 219 1.88 -8.80 -8.67
CA ILE A 219 2.10 -8.20 -7.36
C ILE A 219 3.54 -7.68 -7.34
N GLN A 220 3.67 -6.36 -7.35
CA GLN A 220 4.98 -5.70 -7.36
C GLN A 220 5.58 -5.57 -5.96
N GLU A 221 4.74 -5.63 -4.94
CA GLU A 221 5.10 -5.33 -3.56
C GLU A 221 4.07 -5.91 -2.59
N VAL A 222 4.55 -6.41 -1.46
CA VAL A 222 3.70 -6.89 -0.36
C VAL A 222 4.02 -6.13 0.92
N ILE A 223 3.06 -5.37 1.41
CA ILE A 223 3.18 -4.58 2.63
C ILE A 223 2.94 -5.48 3.85
N VAL A 224 3.90 -5.50 4.77
CA VAL A 224 3.74 -6.03 6.13
C VAL A 224 3.58 -4.83 7.07
N GLN A 225 2.33 -4.44 7.32
CA GLN A 225 2.00 -3.27 8.11
C GLN A 225 1.65 -3.66 9.55
N ASN A 226 2.21 -2.98 10.56
CA ASN A 226 1.73 -3.10 11.93
C ASN A 226 0.49 -2.23 12.16
N PHE A 227 -0.42 -2.73 13.00
CA PHE A 227 -1.51 -1.96 13.56
C PHE A 227 -1.00 -0.84 14.46
N LYS A 228 -1.58 0.35 14.29
CA LYS A 228 -1.44 1.51 15.17
C LYS A 228 -2.81 1.92 15.71
N PRO A 229 -3.03 1.92 17.04
CA PRO A 229 -4.27 2.38 17.65
C PRO A 229 -4.55 3.84 17.33
N LYS A 230 -5.81 4.15 17.05
CA LYS A 230 -6.26 5.50 16.75
C LYS A 230 -7.31 5.93 17.75
N LYS A 231 -7.05 7.05 18.42
CA LYS A 231 -8.00 7.67 19.34
C LYS A 231 -9.37 7.84 18.67
N GLY A 232 -10.43 7.44 19.36
CA GLY A 232 -11.81 7.51 18.90
C GLY A 232 -12.25 6.35 18.00
N THR A 233 -11.37 5.39 17.70
CA THR A 233 -11.77 4.13 17.04
C THR A 233 -12.12 3.07 18.09
N PRO A 234 -12.98 2.08 17.77
CA PRO A 234 -13.26 0.98 18.71
C PRO A 234 -12.01 0.21 19.17
N MET A 235 -10.92 0.24 18.39
CA MET A 235 -9.64 -0.39 18.74
C MET A 235 -8.62 0.59 19.34
N GLU A 236 -9.04 1.76 19.84
CA GLU A 236 -8.10 2.76 20.37
C GLU A 236 -7.24 2.26 21.55
N ASN A 237 -7.74 1.27 22.31
CA ASN A 237 -7.06 0.70 23.48
C ASN A 237 -6.43 -0.68 23.19
N TYR A 238 -6.44 -1.14 21.94
CA TYR A 238 -5.79 -2.39 21.57
C TYR A 238 -4.27 -2.21 21.57
N LYS A 239 -3.54 -3.29 21.85
CA LYS A 239 -2.07 -3.24 21.83
C LYS A 239 -1.55 -3.32 20.39
N GLU A 240 -0.51 -2.55 20.11
CA GLU A 240 0.32 -2.76 18.93
C GLU A 240 0.97 -4.14 18.96
N PRO A 241 1.26 -4.77 17.79
CA PRO A 241 2.09 -5.95 17.76
C PRO A 241 3.48 -5.60 18.29
N ASP A 242 4.05 -6.48 19.12
CA ASP A 242 5.43 -6.29 19.56
C ASP A 242 6.42 -6.45 18.39
N ILE A 243 7.64 -5.92 18.59
CA ILE A 243 8.68 -5.93 17.57
C ILE A 243 9.07 -7.35 17.15
N PHE A 244 9.05 -8.32 18.08
CA PHE A 244 9.46 -9.69 17.78
C PHE A 244 8.41 -10.39 16.90
N LYS A 245 7.12 -10.18 17.15
CA LYS A 245 6.04 -10.59 16.24
C LYS A 245 6.26 -10.02 14.84
N MET A 246 6.54 -8.72 14.73
CA MET A 246 6.79 -8.09 13.44
C MET A 246 8.01 -8.69 12.72
N ILE A 247 9.13 -8.89 13.43
CA ILE A 247 10.33 -9.57 12.89
C ILE A 247 9.99 -10.95 12.32
N LYS A 248 9.22 -11.75 13.07
CA LYS A 248 8.79 -13.09 12.62
C LYS A 248 7.93 -13.02 11.36
N VAL A 249 7.00 -12.06 11.29
CA VAL A 249 6.14 -11.90 10.10
C VAL A 249 6.93 -11.43 8.89
N VAL A 250 7.85 -10.48 9.04
CA VAL A 250 8.73 -10.04 7.94
C VAL A 250 9.61 -11.19 7.46
N ARG A 251 10.20 -11.97 8.38
CA ARG A 251 11.01 -13.14 8.00
C ARG A 251 10.19 -14.21 7.29
N ALA A 252 8.97 -14.47 7.75
CA ALA A 252 8.05 -15.41 7.11
C ALA A 252 7.59 -14.91 5.73
N ALA A 253 7.32 -13.61 5.59
CA ALA A 253 6.98 -12.99 4.32
C ALA A 253 8.12 -13.14 3.32
N ARG A 254 9.36 -12.83 3.71
CA ARG A 254 10.56 -12.99 2.85
C ARG A 254 10.79 -14.43 2.40
N GLU A 255 10.46 -15.41 3.24
CA GLU A 255 10.63 -16.83 2.94
C GLU A 255 9.58 -17.36 1.93
N VAL A 256 8.38 -16.80 1.94
CA VAL A 256 7.25 -17.25 1.11
C VAL A 256 7.15 -16.47 -0.20
N LEU A 257 7.37 -15.16 -0.14
CA LEU A 257 7.04 -14.25 -1.23
C LEU A 257 8.19 -14.11 -2.23
N THR A 258 7.82 -14.06 -3.51
CA THR A 258 8.74 -13.72 -4.60
C THR A 258 8.81 -12.21 -4.86
N SER A 259 7.81 -11.45 -4.40
CA SER A 259 7.78 -10.00 -4.50
C SER A 259 8.54 -9.33 -3.34
N PRO A 260 9.07 -8.12 -3.54
CA PRO A 260 9.61 -7.27 -2.48
C PRO A 260 8.68 -7.16 -1.27
N VAL A 261 9.27 -7.23 -0.08
CA VAL A 261 8.57 -7.06 1.19
C VAL A 261 8.75 -5.61 1.64
N GLN A 262 7.64 -4.90 1.74
CA GLN A 262 7.61 -3.51 2.19
C GLN A 262 7.25 -3.43 3.67
N VAL A 263 8.01 -2.65 4.44
CA VAL A 263 7.65 -2.29 5.81
C VAL A 263 7.64 -0.76 5.95
N PRO A 264 6.48 -0.14 6.24
CA PRO A 264 6.39 1.32 6.36
C PRO A 264 7.29 1.84 7.49
N PRO A 265 8.26 2.74 7.19
CA PRO A 265 9.21 3.19 8.20
C PRO A 265 8.58 4.16 9.20
N ASN A 266 7.55 4.92 8.79
CA ASN A 266 6.81 5.85 9.66
C ASN A 266 6.10 5.15 10.83
N LEU A 267 5.65 3.90 10.63
CA LEU A 267 4.99 3.11 11.68
C LEU A 267 5.98 2.39 12.60
N ASN A 268 7.26 2.44 12.26
CA ASN A 268 8.36 1.68 12.85
C ASN A 268 9.59 2.57 13.08
N THR A 269 9.35 3.79 13.53
CA THR A 269 10.41 4.77 13.79
C THR A 269 11.46 4.16 14.71
N HIS A 270 12.74 4.33 14.35
CA HIS A 270 13.92 3.75 15.01
C HIS A 270 14.11 2.23 14.89
N THR A 271 13.08 1.45 14.54
CA THR A 271 13.17 -0.01 14.42
C THR A 271 13.15 -0.51 12.98
N TYR A 272 12.79 0.34 12.01
CA TYR A 272 12.74 -0.03 10.60
C TYR A 272 14.02 -0.68 10.04
N PRO A 273 15.26 -0.31 10.46
CA PRO A 273 16.47 -0.98 9.96
C PRO A 273 16.55 -2.46 10.37
N ILE A 274 15.90 -2.84 11.49
CA ILE A 274 15.86 -4.23 11.94
C ILE A 274 15.07 -5.08 10.93
N PHE A 275 13.96 -4.57 10.39
CA PHE A 275 13.16 -5.35 9.44
C PHE A 275 13.89 -5.62 8.12
N VAL A 276 14.81 -4.74 7.72
CA VAL A 276 15.71 -5.00 6.58
C VAL A 276 16.53 -6.26 6.82
N LEU A 277 17.13 -6.40 8.01
CA LEU A 277 17.93 -7.57 8.39
C LEU A 277 17.14 -8.90 8.33
N TYR A 278 15.81 -8.83 8.40
CA TYR A 278 14.91 -9.97 8.35
C TYR A 278 14.15 -10.11 7.03
N GLY A 279 14.44 -9.26 6.04
CA GLY A 279 14.01 -9.47 4.65
C GLY A 279 13.10 -8.40 4.05
N ALA A 280 12.86 -7.28 4.74
CA ALA A 280 12.30 -6.11 4.07
C ALA A 280 13.31 -5.55 3.04
N SER A 281 12.83 -5.23 1.84
CA SER A 281 13.65 -4.64 0.77
C SER A 281 13.09 -3.31 0.24
N ASP A 282 11.93 -2.87 0.74
CA ASP A 282 11.30 -1.62 0.33
C ASP A 282 10.72 -0.84 1.53
N PHE A 283 10.87 0.48 1.53
CA PHE A 283 10.29 1.38 2.54
C PHE A 283 8.92 1.95 2.14
N GLY A 284 8.47 1.68 0.92
CA GLY A 284 7.21 2.13 0.35
C GLY A 284 7.26 3.57 -0.11
N GLY A 285 6.06 4.14 -0.23
CA GLY A 285 5.89 5.56 -0.50
C GLY A 285 6.22 6.41 0.73
N VAL A 286 7.18 7.34 0.60
CA VAL A 286 7.59 8.29 1.65
C VAL A 286 7.29 9.71 1.17
N SER A 287 6.48 10.45 1.94
CA SER A 287 6.07 11.78 1.56
C SER A 287 6.84 12.88 2.31
N PRO A 288 7.52 13.80 1.59
CA PRO A 288 8.19 14.96 2.20
C PRO A 288 7.24 16.12 2.54
N VAL A 289 5.95 16.03 2.18
CA VAL A 289 5.02 17.18 2.22
C VAL A 289 3.73 16.87 2.94
N THR A 290 3.17 15.68 2.69
CA THR A 290 1.88 15.29 3.27
C THR A 290 2.09 14.24 4.34
N LYS A 291 1.38 14.38 5.46
CA LYS A 291 1.29 13.29 6.44
C LYS A 291 0.63 12.05 5.82
N ASP A 292 0.87 10.90 6.42
CA ASP A 292 0.04 9.71 6.21
C ASP A 292 -1.37 9.99 6.72
N TYR A 293 -2.38 10.02 5.84
CA TYR A 293 -3.76 10.28 6.26
C TYR A 293 -4.49 9.02 6.78
N ILE A 294 -3.89 7.83 6.60
CA ILE A 294 -4.36 6.59 7.23
C ILE A 294 -3.86 6.53 8.67
N ASN A 295 -2.58 6.82 8.89
CA ASN A 295 -1.93 6.86 10.22
C ASN A 295 -1.42 8.29 10.53
N PRO A 296 -2.31 9.28 10.74
CA PRO A 296 -1.94 10.68 10.93
C PRO A 296 -1.08 10.95 12.17
N GLU A 297 -1.02 10.01 13.11
CA GLU A 297 -0.17 10.02 14.29
C GLU A 297 1.30 9.66 13.99
N ALA A 298 1.58 9.06 12.83
CA ALA A 298 2.88 8.52 12.47
C ALA A 298 3.52 9.33 11.33
N ALA A 299 4.37 10.29 11.70
CA ALA A 299 5.07 11.15 10.75
C ALA A 299 6.06 10.36 9.88
N TRP A 300 6.22 10.77 8.63
CA TRP A 300 7.25 10.22 7.76
C TRP A 300 8.64 10.53 8.31
N PRO A 301 9.60 9.59 8.22
CA PRO A 301 11.00 9.91 8.48
C PRO A 301 11.54 10.85 7.40
N GLU A 302 12.51 11.67 7.76
CA GLU A 302 13.24 12.48 6.79
C GLU A 302 14.04 11.56 5.85
N LEU A 303 14.12 11.92 4.56
CA LEU A 303 14.82 11.09 3.58
C LEU A 303 16.30 10.89 3.95
N GLU A 304 16.94 11.91 4.51
CA GLU A 304 18.33 11.83 5.00
C GLU A 304 18.52 10.76 6.07
N GLU A 305 17.51 10.53 6.93
CA GLU A 305 17.57 9.47 7.94
C GLU A 305 17.53 8.09 7.29
N LEU A 306 16.70 7.91 6.25
CA LEU A 306 16.63 6.65 5.50
C LEU A 306 17.94 6.37 4.77
N PHE A 307 18.58 7.39 4.17
CA PHE A 307 19.89 7.25 3.54
C PHE A 307 20.95 6.80 4.55
N LYS A 308 21.07 7.52 5.68
CA LYS A 308 22.05 7.17 6.74
C LYS A 308 21.80 5.79 7.33
N ALA A 309 20.55 5.40 7.51
CA ALA A 309 20.21 4.08 8.02
C ALA A 309 20.57 2.96 7.02
N SER A 310 20.34 3.18 5.73
CA SER A 310 20.69 2.21 4.68
C SER A 310 22.21 2.07 4.52
N GLU A 311 22.94 3.19 4.56
CA GLU A 311 24.40 3.20 4.50
C GLU A 311 25.04 2.45 5.68
N ARG A 312 24.50 2.61 6.90
CA ARG A 312 24.94 1.85 8.08
C ARG A 312 24.75 0.33 7.95
N LEU A 313 23.81 -0.10 7.10
CA LEU A 313 23.61 -1.51 6.77
C LEU A 313 24.48 -1.95 5.57
N GLY A 314 25.28 -1.05 4.99
CA GLY A 314 26.07 -1.30 3.79
C GLY A 314 25.22 -1.41 2.52
N LEU A 315 24.03 -0.82 2.50
CA LEU A 315 23.07 -0.90 1.39
C LEU A 315 22.90 0.45 0.71
N GLU A 316 22.76 0.43 -0.62
CA GLU A 316 22.40 1.61 -1.41
C GLU A 316 20.89 1.87 -1.31
N LEU A 317 20.48 3.08 -0.94
CA LEU A 317 19.08 3.49 -1.02
C LEU A 317 18.80 4.16 -2.38
N ARG A 318 17.92 3.56 -3.18
CA ARG A 318 17.50 4.06 -4.50
C ARG A 318 16.07 4.55 -4.47
N GLU A 319 15.82 5.72 -5.06
CA GLU A 319 14.45 6.14 -5.36
C GLU A 319 13.94 5.33 -6.57
N ARG A 320 12.73 4.76 -6.45
CA ARG A 320 12.00 4.09 -7.53
C ARG A 320 10.72 4.85 -7.86
N LEU A 321 10.16 4.57 -9.03
CA LEU A 321 8.82 5.01 -9.40
C LEU A 321 7.74 4.18 -8.66
N PRO A 322 6.47 4.63 -8.64
CA PRO A 322 5.36 3.84 -8.10
C PRO A 322 5.14 2.51 -8.85
N VAL A 323 5.66 2.39 -10.07
CA VAL A 323 5.73 1.14 -10.84
C VAL A 323 7.14 0.58 -10.77
N TYR A 324 7.27 -0.69 -10.40
CA TYR A 324 8.59 -1.30 -10.21
C TYR A 324 9.33 -1.57 -11.55
N PRO A 325 10.68 -1.57 -11.54
CA PRO A 325 11.52 -1.81 -12.72
C PRO A 325 11.10 -2.95 -13.66
N LYS A 326 10.72 -4.09 -13.10
CA LYS A 326 10.25 -5.25 -13.86
C LYS A 326 9.08 -4.88 -14.77
N TYR A 327 8.09 -4.17 -14.24
CA TYR A 327 6.87 -3.80 -14.96
C TYR A 327 7.08 -2.62 -15.92
N ILE A 328 8.10 -1.80 -15.65
CA ILE A 328 8.59 -0.81 -16.62
C ILE A 328 9.10 -1.54 -17.87
N LYS A 329 10.01 -2.51 -17.69
CA LYS A 329 10.59 -3.30 -18.79
C LYS A 329 9.55 -4.09 -19.57
N GLU A 330 8.55 -4.65 -18.88
CA GLU A 330 7.47 -5.41 -19.51
C GLU A 330 6.34 -4.53 -20.11
N ARG A 331 6.39 -3.20 -19.92
CA ARG A 331 5.39 -2.23 -20.40
C ARG A 331 3.97 -2.46 -19.87
N TRP A 332 3.82 -2.71 -18.58
CA TRP A 332 2.52 -2.94 -17.94
C TRP A 332 1.81 -1.62 -17.56
N TYR A 333 1.60 -0.76 -18.55
CA TYR A 333 0.97 0.56 -18.41
C TYR A 333 0.48 1.04 -19.78
N SER A 334 -0.26 2.15 -19.82
CA SER A 334 -0.69 2.80 -21.07
C SER A 334 0.41 3.71 -21.63
N ASP A 335 0.37 4.03 -22.92
CA ASP A 335 1.36 4.94 -23.54
C ASP A 335 1.43 6.30 -22.82
N ARG A 336 0.28 6.83 -22.38
CA ARG A 336 0.18 8.08 -21.62
C ARG A 336 0.97 8.05 -20.31
N VAL A 337 0.94 6.91 -19.62
CA VAL A 337 1.71 6.71 -18.39
C VAL A 337 3.19 6.50 -18.73
N GLY A 338 3.48 5.79 -19.82
CA GLY A 338 4.83 5.57 -20.34
C GLY A 338 5.57 6.86 -20.67
N GLU A 339 4.88 7.85 -21.24
CA GLU A 339 5.44 9.19 -21.48
C GLU A 339 5.98 9.83 -20.21
N VAL A 340 5.31 9.66 -19.07
CA VAL A 340 5.75 10.22 -17.78
C VAL A 340 6.83 9.36 -17.14
N ILE A 341 6.75 8.02 -17.24
CA ILE A 341 7.79 7.10 -16.76
C ILE A 341 9.13 7.45 -17.42
N ASN A 342 9.16 7.66 -18.74
CA ASN A 342 10.37 7.94 -19.50
C ASN A 342 11.04 9.28 -19.14
N LEU A 343 10.34 10.18 -18.43
CA LEU A 343 10.94 11.43 -17.95
C LEU A 343 11.82 11.22 -16.71
N TYR A 344 11.61 10.13 -15.98
CA TYR A 344 12.21 9.91 -14.66
C TYR A 344 12.98 8.61 -14.54
N ALA A 345 12.67 7.59 -15.34
CA ALA A 345 13.28 6.28 -15.25
C ALA A 345 14.63 6.24 -15.98
N ASP A 346 15.65 5.69 -15.33
CA ASP A 346 16.91 5.27 -15.94
C ASP A 346 16.76 3.91 -16.66
N ASP A 347 17.85 3.41 -17.25
CA ASP A 347 17.88 2.11 -17.95
C ASP A 347 17.59 0.92 -17.03
N GLU A 348 17.78 1.08 -15.72
CA GLU A 348 17.41 0.08 -14.72
C GLU A 348 15.92 0.13 -14.36
N GLY A 349 15.21 1.21 -14.70
CA GLY A 349 13.83 1.47 -14.29
C GLY A 349 13.72 2.15 -12.92
N MET A 350 14.83 2.68 -12.40
CA MET A 350 14.89 3.47 -11.16
C MET A 350 14.81 4.96 -11.47
N VAL A 351 14.60 5.82 -10.47
CA VAL A 351 14.63 7.27 -10.70
C VAL A 351 16.06 7.72 -11.01
N THR A 352 16.22 8.52 -12.07
CA THR A 352 17.49 9.16 -12.43
C THR A 352 17.94 10.11 -11.33
N TYR A 353 19.19 9.97 -10.87
CA TYR A 353 19.81 10.98 -10.02
C TYR A 353 20.09 12.23 -10.86
N GLU A 354 19.58 13.38 -10.41
CA GLU A 354 19.94 14.70 -10.97
C GLU A 354 21.34 15.13 -10.53
#